data_AF-A0A7Y4HB51-F1
#
_entry.id   AF-A0A7Y4HB51-F1
#
_cell.length_a   1.000
_cell.length_b   1.000
_cell.length_c   1.000
_cell.angle_alpha   90.00
_cell.angle_beta   90.00
_cell.angle_gamma   90.00
#
_symmetry.space_group_name_H-M   'P 1'
#
loop_
_entity.id
_entity.type
_entity.pdbx_description
1 polymer ?
#
loop_
_entity_poly.entity_id
_entity_poly.type
_entity_poly.pdbx_seq_one_letter_code
_entity_poly.pdbx_strand_id
1 'polypeptide(L)'
;GKIADMYTTMNASRAYVYAVAKACDRGETTREDAAGAILYAAEKATQCALDAIQLLGGNGYINDYPTGRLLRDAKLYEIGAGTSEIRRMLIGRELFEKTS
;
A
#
# COMPACT_ATOMS: atom_id res chain seq x y z
N GLY A 1 -6.65 -17.96 7.28
CA GLY A 1 -8.08 -17.64 7.06
C GLY A 1 -8.15 -16.17 6.71
N LYS A 2 -8.97 -15.77 5.73
CA LYS A 2 -8.79 -14.48 5.04
C LYS A 2 -8.72 -13.25 5.97
N ILE A 3 -9.52 -13.19 7.02
CA ILE A 3 -9.47 -12.10 8.02
C ILE A 3 -8.13 -12.05 8.75
N ALA A 4 -7.52 -13.19 9.08
CA ALA A 4 -6.21 -13.24 9.70
C ALA A 4 -5.13 -12.71 8.74
N ASP A 5 -5.22 -13.03 7.45
CA ASP A 5 -4.27 -12.57 6.42
C ASP A 5 -4.40 -11.05 6.19
N MET A 6 -5.63 -10.52 6.20
CA MET A 6 -5.89 -9.08 6.14
C MET A 6 -5.36 -8.35 7.38
N TYR A 7 -5.54 -8.94 8.57
CA TYR A 7 -5.05 -8.38 9.83
C TYR A 7 -3.51 -8.31 9.85
N THR A 8 -2.82 -9.37 9.47
CA THR A 8 -1.35 -9.36 9.44
C THR A 8 -0.81 -8.40 8.38
N THR A 9 -1.45 -8.35 7.21
CA THR A 9 -1.11 -7.39 6.14
C THR A 9 -1.26 -5.95 6.61
N MET A 10 -2.39 -5.60 7.26
CA MET A 10 -2.61 -4.26 7.81
C MET A 10 -1.52 -3.90 8.84
N ASN A 11 -1.18 -4.83 9.73
CA ASN A 11 -0.14 -4.60 10.72
C ASN A 11 1.24 -4.37 10.10
N ALA A 12 1.60 -5.16 9.08
CA ALA A 12 2.85 -4.99 8.35
C ALA A 12 2.91 -3.65 7.63
N SER A 13 1.86 -3.27 6.90
CA SER A 13 1.77 -1.97 6.21
C SER A 13 1.88 -0.81 7.21
N ARG A 14 1.17 -0.88 8.33
CA ARG A 14 1.19 0.13 9.39
C ARG A 14 2.57 0.26 10.02
N ALA A 15 3.21 -0.85 10.35
CA ALA A 15 4.55 -0.86 10.92
C ALA A 15 5.56 -0.23 9.98
N TYR A 16 5.51 -0.57 8.69
CA TYR A 16 6.40 -0.01 7.69
C TYR A 16 6.22 1.50 7.52
N VAL A 17 4.97 1.96 7.33
CA VAL A 17 4.67 3.40 7.20
C VAL A 17 5.14 4.19 8.42
N TYR A 18 4.87 3.71 9.63
CA TYR A 18 5.31 4.42 10.84
C TYR A 18 6.82 4.35 11.07
N ALA A 19 7.50 3.29 10.64
CA ALA A 19 8.96 3.25 10.71
C ALA A 19 9.57 4.34 9.82
N VAL A 20 9.07 4.48 8.58
CA VAL A 20 9.52 5.51 7.65
C VAL A 20 9.13 6.91 8.14
N ALA A 21 7.91 7.10 8.66
CA ALA A 21 7.49 8.38 9.22
C ALA A 21 8.39 8.80 10.40
N LYS A 22 8.72 7.88 11.32
CA LYS A 22 9.63 8.17 12.43
C LYS A 22 11.04 8.54 11.95
N ALA A 23 11.54 7.90 10.89
CA ALA A 23 12.81 8.30 10.28
C ALA A 23 12.71 9.71 9.67
N CYS A 24 11.55 10.07 9.11
CA CYS A 24 11.33 11.36 8.47
C CYS A 24 11.35 12.48 9.51
N ASP A 25 10.72 12.27 10.66
CA ASP A 25 10.73 13.20 11.80
C ASP A 25 12.17 13.46 12.32
N ARG A 26 13.09 12.50 12.14
CA ARG A 26 14.51 12.63 12.49
C ARG A 26 15.40 13.13 11.35
N GLY A 27 14.85 13.36 10.15
CA GLY A 27 15.63 13.72 8.96
C GLY A 27 16.48 12.57 8.40
N GLU A 28 16.16 11.32 8.73
CA GLU A 28 16.90 10.11 8.35
C GLU A 28 16.24 9.33 7.21
N THR A 29 15.13 9.82 6.65
CA THR A 29 14.42 9.14 5.55
C THR A 29 15.11 9.32 4.22
N THR A 30 15.20 8.23 3.47
CA THR A 30 15.68 8.22 2.08
C THR A 30 14.52 8.20 1.07
N ARG A 31 14.82 8.43 -0.21
CA ARG A 31 13.80 8.49 -1.27
C ARG A 31 13.13 7.12 -1.48
N GLU A 32 13.93 6.07 -1.47
CA GLU A 32 13.43 4.69 -1.60
C GLU A 32 12.61 4.24 -0.38
N ASP A 33 12.89 4.75 0.82
CA ASP A 33 12.07 4.47 2.02
C ASP A 33 10.66 5.05 1.84
N ALA A 34 10.56 6.32 1.45
CA ALA A 34 9.28 6.98 1.21
C ALA A 34 8.52 6.32 0.05
N ALA A 35 9.20 6.03 -1.05
CA ALA A 35 8.63 5.35 -2.21
C ALA A 35 8.15 3.92 -1.87
N GLY A 36 8.94 3.20 -1.08
CA GLY A 36 8.64 1.85 -0.65
C GLY A 36 7.43 1.79 0.29
N ALA A 37 7.34 2.73 1.24
CA ALA A 37 6.21 2.79 2.18
C ALA A 37 4.86 2.96 1.47
N ILE A 38 4.75 3.95 0.57
CA ILE A 38 3.50 4.19 -0.17
C ILE A 38 3.23 3.09 -1.20
N LEU A 39 4.25 2.56 -1.88
CA LEU A 39 4.11 1.44 -2.81
C LEU A 39 3.49 0.23 -2.10
N TYR A 40 4.08 -0.20 -0.98
CA TYR A 40 3.62 -1.36 -0.24
C TYR A 40 2.22 -1.15 0.33
N ALA A 41 1.98 -0.01 0.99
CA ALA A 41 0.69 0.26 1.61
C ALA A 41 -0.44 0.36 0.57
N ALA A 42 -0.20 0.99 -0.59
CA ALA A 42 -1.19 1.14 -1.65
C ALA A 42 -1.62 -0.20 -2.23
N GLU A 43 -0.67 -1.05 -2.66
CA GLU A 43 -0.99 -2.35 -3.24
C GLU A 43 -1.67 -3.28 -2.23
N LYS A 44 -1.28 -3.21 -0.95
CA LYS A 44 -1.94 -3.97 0.11
C LYS A 44 -3.34 -3.44 0.43
N ALA A 45 -3.59 -2.13 0.35
CA ALA A 45 -4.94 -1.58 0.51
C ALA A 45 -5.89 -2.08 -0.57
N THR A 46 -5.46 -2.11 -1.83
CA THR A 46 -6.24 -2.67 -2.95
C THR A 46 -6.52 -4.15 -2.74
N GLN A 47 -5.51 -4.93 -2.36
CA GLN A 47 -5.68 -6.36 -2.06
C GLN A 47 -6.71 -6.59 -0.93
N CYS A 48 -6.60 -5.84 0.17
CA CYS A 48 -7.54 -5.94 1.29
C CYS A 48 -8.98 -5.54 0.87
N ALA A 49 -9.14 -4.53 0.01
CA ALA A 49 -10.45 -4.14 -0.50
C ALA A 49 -11.07 -5.24 -1.38
N LEU A 50 -10.27 -5.88 -2.24
CA LEU A 50 -10.71 -7.03 -3.05
C LEU A 50 -11.08 -8.23 -2.16
N ASP A 51 -10.30 -8.51 -1.13
CA ASP A 51 -10.59 -9.59 -0.19
C ASP A 51 -11.89 -9.32 0.58
N ALA A 52 -12.17 -8.07 0.95
CA ALA A 52 -13.43 -7.67 1.57
C ALA A 52 -14.63 -7.89 0.63
N ILE A 53 -14.50 -7.55 -0.66
CA ILE A 53 -15.52 -7.86 -1.68
C ILE A 53 -15.78 -9.37 -1.72
N GLN A 54 -14.71 -10.16 -1.82
CA GLN A 54 -14.81 -11.62 -1.92
C GLN A 54 -15.46 -12.26 -0.68
N LEU A 55 -15.16 -11.75 0.52
CA LEU A 55 -15.73 -12.24 1.78
C LEU A 55 -17.23 -11.96 1.91
N LEU A 56 -17.70 -10.83 1.37
CA LEU A 56 -19.12 -10.48 1.35
C LEU A 56 -19.88 -11.13 0.17
N GLY A 57 -19.18 -11.77 -0.77
CA GLY A 57 -19.79 -12.34 -1.98
C GLY A 57 -20.51 -11.28 -2.82
N GLY A 58 -21.72 -11.59 -3.30
CA GLY A 58 -22.52 -10.65 -4.11
C GLY A 58 -22.81 -9.32 -3.39
N ASN A 59 -22.97 -9.35 -2.06
CA ASN A 59 -23.16 -8.14 -1.25
C ASN A 59 -21.96 -7.20 -1.31
N GLY A 60 -20.73 -7.75 -1.42
CA GLY A 60 -19.51 -6.95 -1.54
C GLY A 60 -19.36 -6.27 -2.90
N TYR A 61 -20.06 -6.75 -3.92
CA TYR A 61 -19.97 -6.23 -5.30
C TYR A 61 -20.94 -5.08 -5.55
N ILE A 62 -22.11 -5.09 -4.90
CA ILE A 62 -23.13 -4.04 -5.03
C ILE A 62 -22.80 -2.81 -4.17
N ASN A 63 -23.46 -1.69 -4.45
CA ASN A 63 -23.17 -0.41 -3.80
C ASN A 63 -23.78 -0.26 -2.40
N ASP A 64 -24.52 -1.25 -1.91
CA ASP A 64 -25.13 -1.24 -0.57
C ASP A 64 -24.07 -1.43 0.53
N TYR A 65 -22.89 -1.94 0.17
CA TYR A 65 -21.74 -2.12 1.07
C TYR A 65 -20.58 -1.22 0.63
N PRO A 66 -19.73 -0.75 1.59
CA PRO A 66 -18.69 0.23 1.29
C PRO A 66 -17.53 -0.35 0.47
N THR A 67 -17.45 -1.66 0.27
CA THR A 67 -16.31 -2.36 -0.34
C THR A 67 -15.97 -1.87 -1.74
N GLY A 68 -16.97 -1.61 -2.59
CA GLY A 68 -16.76 -1.06 -3.93
C GLY A 68 -16.18 0.36 -3.89
N ARG A 69 -16.60 1.20 -2.93
CA ARG A 69 -16.02 2.53 -2.71
C ARG A 69 -14.57 2.43 -2.23
N LEU A 70 -14.32 1.58 -1.24
CA LEU A 70 -12.98 1.37 -0.67
C LEU A 70 -11.98 0.90 -1.73
N LEU A 71 -12.39 0.03 -2.65
CA LEU A 71 -11.54 -0.42 -3.76
C LEU A 71 -11.15 0.75 -4.69
N ARG A 72 -12.11 1.61 -5.05
CA ARG A 72 -11.84 2.77 -5.91
C ARG A 72 -10.91 3.78 -5.22
N ASP A 73 -11.15 4.03 -3.94
CA ASP A 73 -10.31 4.91 -3.13
C ASP A 73 -8.88 4.36 -3.01
N ALA A 74 -8.74 3.05 -2.72
CA ALA A 74 -7.44 2.39 -2.62
C ALA A 74 -6.65 2.45 -3.93
N LYS A 75 -7.33 2.22 -5.07
CA LYS A 75 -6.67 2.18 -6.37
C LYS A 75 -6.02 3.50 -6.75
N LEU A 76 -6.58 4.63 -6.29
CA LEU A 76 -6.00 5.95 -6.54
C LEU A 76 -4.55 6.04 -6.04
N TYR A 77 -4.19 5.38 -4.94
CA TYR A 77 -2.82 5.41 -4.42
C TYR A 77 -1.81 4.69 -5.32
N GLU A 78 -2.23 3.75 -6.16
CA GLU A 78 -1.34 3.06 -7.10
C GLU A 78 -1.07 3.84 -8.38
N ILE A 79 -1.94 4.80 -8.74
CA ILE A 79 -1.89 5.50 -10.04
C ILE A 79 -1.73 7.02 -9.90
N GLY A 80 -2.18 7.59 -8.79
CA GLY A 80 -2.14 9.02 -8.50
C GLY A 80 -0.80 9.45 -7.90
N ALA A 81 -0.38 10.67 -8.21
CA ALA A 81 0.84 11.31 -7.68
C ALA A 81 2.12 10.44 -7.79
N GLY A 82 2.20 9.60 -8.83
CA GLY A 82 3.29 8.66 -9.08
C GLY A 82 2.80 7.22 -9.04
N THR A 83 2.96 6.47 -10.14
CA THR A 83 2.46 5.11 -10.22
C THR A 83 3.31 4.11 -9.42
N SER A 84 2.77 2.92 -9.14
CA SER A 84 3.53 1.82 -8.53
C SER A 84 4.79 1.45 -9.34
N GLU A 85 4.75 1.50 -10.67
CA GLU A 85 5.89 1.23 -11.54
C GLU A 85 6.97 2.31 -11.39
N ILE A 86 6.57 3.58 -11.34
CA ILE A 86 7.51 4.70 -11.12
C ILE A 86 8.20 4.57 -9.76
N ARG A 87 7.48 4.16 -8.71
CA ARG A 87 8.07 3.92 -7.39
C ARG A 87 9.04 2.75 -7.40
N ARG A 88 8.70 1.63 -8.06
CA ARG A 88 9.63 0.51 -8.24
C ARG A 88 10.89 0.92 -8.98
N MET A 89 10.76 1.71 -10.05
CA MET A 89 11.90 2.26 -10.80
C MET A 89 12.78 3.15 -9.90
N LEU A 90 12.18 4.06 -9.14
CA LEU A 90 12.90 4.94 -8.20
C LEU A 90 13.65 4.12 -7.14
N ILE A 91 12.99 3.15 -6.50
CA ILE A 91 13.63 2.27 -5.51
C ILE A 91 14.81 1.53 -6.13
N GLY A 92 14.62 0.92 -7.31
CA GLY A 92 15.69 0.20 -8.00
C GLY A 92 16.89 1.09 -8.35
N ARG A 93 16.61 2.32 -8.79
CA ARG A 93 17.64 3.31 -9.11
C ARG A 93 18.47 3.70 -7.88
N GLU A 94 17.81 4.09 -6.78
CA GLU A 94 18.51 4.54 -5.56
C GLU A 94 19.32 3.39 -4.93
N LEU A 95 18.82 2.15 -4.96
CA LEU A 95 19.58 0.97 -4.50
C LEU A 95 20.82 0.70 -5.36
N PHE A 96 20.71 0.86 -6.68
CA PHE A 96 21.84 0.70 -7.60
C PHE A 96 22.91 1.78 -7.38
N GLU A 97 22.50 3.04 -7.24
CA GLU A 97 23.41 4.18 -6.97
C GLU A 97 24.15 4.01 -5.63
N LYS A 98 23.53 3.39 -4.61
CA LYS A 98 24.19 3.10 -3.31
C LYS A 98 25.19 1.95 -3.33
N THR A 99 25.08 1.06 -4.32
CA THR A 99 25.92 -0.15 -4.40
C THR A 99 27.05 -0.03 -5.41
N SER A 100 26.98 0.98 -6.30
CA SER A 100 27.98 1.28 -7.33
C SER A 100 29.05 2.23 -6.79
#